data_AF-A5DIR0-F1
#
_entry.id   AF-A5DIR0-F1
#
_cell.length_a   1.000
_cell.length_b   1.000
_cell.length_c   1.000
_cell.angle_alpha   90.00
_cell.angle_beta   90.00
_cell.angle_gamma   90.00
#
_symmetry.space_group_name_H-M   'P 1'
#
loop_
_entity.id
_entity.type
_entity.pdbx_description
1 polymer ?
#
loop_
_entity_poly.entity_id
_entity_poly.type
_entity_poly.pdbx_seq_one_letter_code
_entity_poly.pdbx_strand_id
1 'polypeptide(L)'
;MARQKKSTGVRGPNSALTEFLRVEGITDAFRRRQERSESVETSETSTGPEEAETSNGTVSNNEEVSVADPEEDAIREAGRRKRAGKYDSDDSDDEWVDDESNRNQDKFGETSECADCGKPFTLTVYSRYLAARKGYLCDECNELVKEQERASRRSQFAARKRRKKVASALLDRTRVRIPKLQDVCIRKITENIGDVDALGDIGQSNINKVAQILSKNRSLDETTIPLFLNPQITSLRLWDCSNVDSDSLNKIVAFCPKIQSLTLFMCGQFHNDNLKYYGTNLLELTSLALNGPFLISETAWSDYFADGGSRLTEFELRNTHRFGNDSLISLLEGCGSNLTSLKLSRLDGLKEESVYSLIPHYLSASKLVHLELSYPHSEGLITDDLIINILSVTGDTLVSLNVDGCTDLTDRFLIEGVAKFCPRLTHLSMDSLDQVSNEGFSKAFEDYSKVNSGGLIGVNLRKCGLLANEAVYSLLKHSGKTLVELNLNSLRLLTKDLLIDVLSPHKVDKDSQFDPLDLPLLTTLDIGFVRVVDNMVLMSLGQKCPKLAILEVYGDNRSTKQANVRNDLLVIGRQSDTA
;
A
#
# COMPACT_ATOMS: atom_id res chain seq x y z
N MET A 1 -59.55 20.67 32.22
CA MET A 1 -60.04 21.40 31.03
C MET A 1 -58.85 21.84 30.19
N ALA A 2 -58.94 21.64 28.89
CA ALA A 2 -57.87 21.70 27.90
C ALA A 2 -57.23 23.09 27.72
N ARG A 3 -55.99 23.12 27.21
CA ARG A 3 -55.58 24.10 26.20
C ARG A 3 -54.41 23.62 25.33
N GLN A 4 -54.65 23.72 24.02
CA GLN A 4 -53.84 23.31 22.87
C GLN A 4 -52.46 23.98 22.80
N LYS A 5 -51.49 23.31 22.16
CA LYS A 5 -50.35 23.95 21.49
C LYS A 5 -50.40 23.65 19.98
N LYS A 6 -50.42 24.74 19.19
CA LYS A 6 -50.27 24.77 17.73
C LYS A 6 -48.82 24.44 17.34
N SER A 7 -48.63 23.64 16.30
CA SER A 7 -47.35 23.53 15.56
C SER A 7 -47.41 24.43 14.32
N THR A 8 -46.56 25.45 14.26
CA THR A 8 -46.22 26.17 13.03
C THR A 8 -44.89 25.62 12.51
N GLY A 9 -44.90 25.15 11.26
CA GLY A 9 -43.70 24.67 10.60
C GLY A 9 -42.80 25.79 10.09
N VAL A 10 -41.49 25.52 10.09
CA VAL A 10 -40.50 26.12 9.19
C VAL A 10 -39.55 24.99 8.77
N ARG A 11 -39.46 24.75 7.46
CA ARG A 11 -38.57 23.76 6.81
C ARG A 11 -37.21 24.41 6.51
N GLY A 12 -36.12 23.78 6.94
CA GLY A 12 -34.77 24.04 6.44
C GLY A 12 -34.46 23.19 5.20
N PRO A 13 -33.35 23.46 4.49
CA PRO A 13 -33.08 22.88 3.17
C PRO A 13 -32.73 21.38 3.28
N ASN A 14 -33.40 20.55 2.47
CA ASN A 14 -33.03 19.15 2.30
C ASN A 14 -31.70 19.07 1.55
N SER A 15 -30.78 18.24 2.04
CA SER A 15 -29.52 17.92 1.39
C SER A 15 -29.77 17.32 -0.01
N ALA A 16 -28.90 17.64 -0.98
CA ALA A 16 -28.93 17.09 -2.34
C ALA A 16 -28.90 15.55 -2.37
N LEU A 17 -28.34 14.93 -1.32
CA LEU A 17 -28.33 13.48 -1.14
C LEU A 17 -29.74 12.92 -0.88
N THR A 18 -30.57 13.67 -0.16
CA THR A 18 -31.94 13.25 0.20
C THR A 18 -32.89 13.34 -0.99
N GLU A 19 -32.68 14.29 -1.90
CA GLU A 19 -33.45 14.41 -3.15
C GLU A 19 -33.02 13.32 -4.16
N PHE A 20 -31.71 13.04 -4.26
CA PHE A 20 -31.17 11.97 -5.12
C PHE A 20 -31.69 10.58 -4.74
N LEU A 21 -31.67 10.25 -3.44
CA LEU A 21 -32.17 8.97 -2.93
C LEU A 21 -33.70 8.79 -3.13
N ARG A 22 -34.44 9.89 -3.22
CA ARG A 22 -35.89 9.88 -3.48
C ARG A 22 -36.20 9.71 -4.97
N VAL A 23 -35.41 10.32 -5.85
CA VAL A 23 -35.56 10.20 -7.31
C VAL A 23 -35.19 8.79 -7.79
N GLU A 24 -34.20 8.15 -7.18
CA GLU A 24 -33.78 6.77 -7.48
C GLU A 24 -34.70 5.69 -6.85
N GLY A 25 -35.76 6.07 -6.12
CA GLY A 25 -36.77 5.13 -5.59
C GLY A 25 -36.29 4.22 -4.45
N ILE A 26 -35.16 4.53 -3.83
CA ILE A 26 -34.46 3.64 -2.87
C ILE A 26 -35.16 3.59 -1.50
N THR A 27 -35.86 4.65 -1.09
CA THR A 27 -36.53 4.71 0.22
C THR A 27 -37.75 3.80 0.36
N ASP A 28 -38.48 3.51 -0.73
CA ASP A 28 -39.64 2.60 -0.70
C ASP A 28 -39.24 1.12 -0.63
N ALA A 29 -38.05 0.79 -1.13
CA ALA A 29 -37.50 -0.57 -1.09
C ALA A 29 -37.11 -0.99 0.35
N PHE A 30 -36.63 -0.05 1.17
CA PHE A 30 -36.32 -0.29 2.58
C PHE A 30 -37.58 -0.51 3.41
N ARG A 31 -38.65 0.27 3.17
CA ARG A 31 -39.91 0.15 3.89
C ARG A 31 -40.63 -1.16 3.62
N ARG A 32 -40.66 -1.61 2.35
CA ARG A 32 -41.21 -2.91 1.96
C ARG A 32 -40.43 -4.11 2.51
N ARG A 33 -39.12 -3.94 2.74
CA ARG A 33 -38.27 -4.98 3.35
C ARG A 33 -38.55 -5.12 4.85
N GLN A 34 -38.83 -4.00 5.53
CA GLN A 34 -39.16 -3.98 6.96
C GLN A 34 -40.58 -4.50 7.23
N GLU A 35 -41.56 -4.17 6.38
CA GLU A 35 -42.94 -4.72 6.43
C GLU A 35 -42.98 -6.25 6.16
N ARG A 36 -41.99 -6.79 5.44
CA ARG A 36 -41.84 -8.23 5.15
C ARG A 36 -41.10 -9.00 6.25
N SER A 37 -40.31 -8.34 7.09
CA SER A 37 -39.69 -8.95 8.28
C SER A 37 -40.63 -8.96 9.48
N GLU A 38 -41.51 -7.96 9.63
CA GLU A 38 -42.47 -7.89 10.75
C GLU A 38 -43.68 -8.83 10.60
N SER A 39 -43.92 -9.39 9.40
CA SER A 39 -44.99 -10.35 9.12
C SER A 39 -44.63 -11.82 9.38
N VAL A 40 -43.38 -12.12 9.77
CA VAL A 40 -42.91 -13.49 10.07
C VAL A 40 -42.76 -13.74 11.59
N GLU A 41 -42.78 -12.70 12.44
CA GLU A 41 -42.56 -12.83 13.90
C GLU A 41 -43.82 -12.72 14.78
N THR A 42 -45.04 -12.64 14.21
CA THR A 42 -46.28 -12.40 14.99
C THR A 42 -47.33 -13.53 14.92
N SER A 43 -46.92 -14.79 14.80
CA SER A 43 -47.86 -15.91 14.95
C SER A 43 -47.36 -17.09 15.78
N GLU A 44 -46.65 -16.82 16.89
CA GLU A 44 -46.49 -17.79 17.97
C GLU A 44 -46.52 -17.10 19.34
N THR A 45 -47.70 -17.02 19.97
CA THR A 45 -47.97 -17.38 21.38
C THR A 45 -49.35 -16.88 21.84
N SER A 46 -50.23 -17.79 22.26
CA SER A 46 -50.75 -17.77 23.64
C SER A 46 -51.70 -18.94 23.96
N THR A 47 -51.52 -19.44 25.19
CA THR A 47 -52.39 -20.26 26.06
C THR A 47 -52.17 -21.79 26.08
N GLY A 48 -51.60 -22.28 27.20
CA GLY A 48 -51.70 -23.68 27.69
C GLY A 48 -52.77 -23.79 28.78
N PRO A 49 -52.69 -24.71 29.76
CA PRO A 49 -52.04 -26.04 29.82
C PRO A 49 -53.06 -27.19 30.13
N GLU A 50 -52.62 -28.46 30.06
CA GLU A 50 -53.01 -29.64 30.88
C GLU A 50 -53.12 -30.98 30.11
N GLU A 51 -52.39 -31.95 30.68
CA GLU A 51 -52.65 -33.39 30.92
C GLU A 51 -53.23 -34.37 29.88
N ALA A 52 -52.62 -35.57 29.97
CA ALA A 52 -53.19 -36.91 29.83
C ALA A 52 -53.32 -37.58 28.44
N GLU A 53 -52.50 -38.62 28.32
CA GLU A 53 -52.87 -40.00 28.00
C GLU A 53 -53.52 -40.37 26.64
N THR A 54 -52.78 -41.28 25.99
CA THR A 54 -53.27 -42.53 25.36
C THR A 54 -53.96 -42.50 24.00
N SER A 55 -53.27 -43.22 23.12
CA SER A 55 -53.78 -44.37 22.36
C SER A 55 -54.28 -44.16 20.93
N ASN A 56 -53.63 -44.98 20.09
CA ASN A 56 -54.18 -45.76 18.99
C ASN A 56 -54.83 -45.02 17.82
N GLY A 57 -54.15 -45.15 16.69
CA GLY A 57 -54.68 -46.09 15.72
C GLY A 57 -54.75 -45.59 14.29
N THR A 58 -53.96 -46.28 13.45
CA THR A 58 -54.44 -46.98 12.23
C THR A 58 -55.00 -46.11 11.09
N VAL A 59 -54.65 -46.24 9.81
CA VAL A 59 -54.04 -47.29 8.99
C VAL A 59 -53.44 -46.59 7.76
N SER A 60 -52.28 -47.11 7.35
CA SER A 60 -51.74 -47.34 6.01
C SER A 60 -52.35 -46.63 4.78
N ASN A 61 -51.48 -46.11 3.92
CA ASN A 61 -51.07 -46.89 2.75
C ASN A 61 -49.70 -46.47 2.21
N ASN A 62 -48.91 -47.49 1.91
CA ASN A 62 -47.59 -47.48 1.31
C ASN A 62 -47.61 -46.91 -0.11
N GLU A 63 -46.55 -46.19 -0.48
CA GLU A 63 -45.79 -46.50 -1.70
C GLU A 63 -44.35 -45.97 -1.54
N GLU A 64 -43.41 -46.78 -2.04
CA GLU A 64 -42.01 -46.84 -1.63
C GLU A 64 -41.12 -45.66 -2.06
N VAL A 65 -40.14 -45.42 -1.20
CA VAL A 65 -39.02 -44.48 -1.30
C VAL A 65 -37.95 -45.03 -2.25
N SER A 66 -37.43 -44.19 -3.16
CA SER A 66 -36.07 -44.34 -3.67
C SER A 66 -35.13 -43.47 -2.84
N VAL A 67 -34.24 -44.12 -2.08
CA VAL A 67 -33.24 -43.50 -1.20
C VAL A 67 -32.19 -42.77 -2.05
N ALA A 68 -31.98 -41.47 -1.81
CA ALA A 68 -30.89 -40.68 -2.38
C ALA A 68 -29.73 -40.54 -1.37
N ASP A 69 -28.52 -40.49 -1.91
CA ASP A 69 -27.22 -40.60 -1.25
C ASP A 69 -26.86 -39.35 -0.40
N PRO A 70 -26.50 -39.49 0.89
CA PRO A 70 -26.12 -38.37 1.77
C PRO A 70 -24.93 -37.52 1.26
N GLU A 71 -24.13 -38.05 0.34
CA GLU A 71 -22.96 -37.35 -0.22
C GLU A 71 -23.36 -36.27 -1.26
N GLU A 72 -24.47 -36.43 -1.99
CA GLU A 72 -24.94 -35.45 -2.98
C GLU A 72 -25.57 -34.19 -2.35
N ASP A 73 -26.25 -34.33 -1.20
CA ASP A 73 -26.85 -33.20 -0.49
C ASP A 73 -25.79 -32.34 0.23
N ALA A 74 -24.72 -32.95 0.73
CA ALA A 74 -23.58 -32.23 1.31
C ALA A 74 -22.84 -31.38 0.25
N ILE A 75 -22.73 -31.87 -0.99
CA ILE A 75 -22.14 -31.14 -2.12
C ILE A 75 -23.03 -29.96 -2.55
N ARG A 76 -24.37 -30.15 -2.54
CA ARG A 76 -25.35 -29.08 -2.83
C ARG A 76 -25.37 -27.98 -1.77
N GLU A 77 -25.21 -28.33 -0.50
CA GLU A 77 -25.21 -27.36 0.61
C GLU A 77 -23.90 -26.56 0.69
N ALA A 78 -22.76 -27.18 0.38
CA ALA A 78 -21.47 -26.50 0.19
C ALA A 78 -21.51 -25.52 -1.01
N GLY A 79 -22.24 -25.87 -2.08
CA GLY A 79 -22.50 -24.99 -3.23
C GLY A 79 -23.35 -23.76 -2.90
N ARG A 80 -24.30 -23.89 -1.97
CA ARG A 80 -25.14 -22.77 -1.51
C ARG A 80 -24.39 -21.82 -0.58
N ARG A 81 -23.53 -22.31 0.32
CA ARG A 81 -22.70 -21.47 1.20
C ARG A 81 -21.66 -20.63 0.42
N LYS A 82 -21.12 -21.15 -0.69
CA LYS A 82 -20.22 -20.39 -1.59
C LYS A 82 -20.89 -19.23 -2.33
N ARG A 83 -22.24 -19.22 -2.43
CA ARG A 83 -22.99 -18.13 -3.08
C ARG A 83 -23.40 -17.00 -2.12
N ALA A 84 -23.28 -17.21 -0.80
CA ALA A 84 -23.68 -16.21 0.20
C ALA A 84 -22.53 -15.30 0.71
N GLY A 85 -21.29 -15.54 0.28
CA GLY A 85 -20.13 -14.78 0.76
C GLY A 85 -19.12 -14.47 -0.33
N LYS A 86 -19.40 -13.48 -1.18
CA LYS A 86 -18.36 -12.75 -1.91
C LYS A 86 -18.85 -11.37 -2.35
N TYR A 87 -18.43 -10.36 -1.60
CA TYR A 87 -18.27 -9.00 -2.11
C TYR A 87 -16.98 -8.93 -2.96
N ASP A 88 -17.05 -8.15 -4.03
CA ASP A 88 -16.02 -7.78 -4.99
C ASP A 88 -15.34 -8.88 -5.81
N SER A 89 -15.96 -9.14 -6.96
CA SER A 89 -15.22 -9.26 -8.21
C SER A 89 -16.10 -8.68 -9.31
N ASP A 90 -15.78 -7.45 -9.69
CA ASP A 90 -16.23 -6.84 -10.94
C ASP A 90 -15.64 -7.69 -12.09
N ASP A 91 -16.47 -8.59 -12.60
CA ASP A 91 -16.22 -9.40 -13.79
C ASP A 91 -17.59 -9.74 -14.40
N SER A 92 -18.37 -8.69 -14.64
CA SER A 92 -19.47 -8.73 -15.60
C SER A 92 -19.00 -7.99 -16.83
N ASP A 93 -18.76 -8.75 -17.89
CA ASP A 93 -19.24 -8.44 -19.24
C ASP A 93 -18.68 -9.49 -20.19
N ASP A 94 -19.42 -10.60 -20.26
CA ASP A 94 -19.70 -11.25 -21.53
C ASP A 94 -21.17 -11.66 -21.43
N GLU A 95 -22.05 -10.69 -21.68
CA GLU A 95 -23.42 -10.99 -22.08
C GLU A 95 -23.34 -12.03 -23.19
N TRP A 96 -23.85 -13.22 -22.90
CA TRP A 96 -24.33 -14.07 -23.96
C TRP A 96 -25.44 -13.28 -24.62
N VAL A 97 -25.12 -12.64 -25.75
CA VAL A 97 -26.14 -12.25 -26.71
C VAL A 97 -26.76 -13.57 -27.17
N ASP A 98 -27.78 -14.01 -26.44
CA ASP A 98 -28.73 -14.99 -26.94
C ASP A 98 -29.45 -14.24 -28.06
N ASP A 99 -28.90 -14.34 -29.26
CA ASP A 99 -29.56 -13.90 -30.48
C ASP A 99 -30.76 -14.84 -30.69
N GLU A 100 -31.82 -14.62 -29.92
CA GLU A 100 -33.16 -15.11 -30.19
C GLU A 100 -33.73 -14.36 -31.41
N SER A 101 -33.06 -14.50 -32.56
CA SER A 101 -33.66 -14.21 -33.85
C SER A 101 -33.99 -15.51 -34.57
N ASN A 102 -35.26 -15.90 -34.42
CA ASN A 102 -36.02 -16.71 -35.37
C ASN A 102 -35.55 -18.17 -35.56
N ARG A 103 -35.72 -19.01 -34.51
CA ARG A 103 -35.71 -20.47 -34.69
C ARG A 103 -36.96 -20.89 -35.46
N ASN A 104 -36.82 -21.23 -36.73
CA ASN A 104 -37.78 -22.09 -37.43
C ASN A 104 -37.82 -23.43 -36.67
N GLN A 105 -38.83 -23.60 -35.81
CA GLN A 105 -38.99 -24.76 -34.91
C GLN A 105 -39.31 -26.09 -35.64
N ASP A 106 -39.41 -26.09 -36.97
CA ASP A 106 -40.02 -27.20 -37.71
C ASP A 106 -39.05 -28.15 -38.44
N LYS A 107 -37.74 -28.18 -38.11
CA LYS A 107 -36.75 -29.02 -38.84
C LYS A 107 -35.95 -30.02 -38.00
N PHE A 108 -36.24 -30.15 -36.71
CA PHE A 108 -35.57 -31.14 -35.86
C PHE A 108 -36.04 -32.55 -36.24
N GLY A 109 -35.11 -33.42 -36.63
CA GLY A 109 -35.40 -34.74 -37.21
C GLY A 109 -35.23 -34.85 -38.72
N GLU A 110 -35.02 -33.74 -39.43
CA GLU A 110 -34.67 -33.75 -40.87
C GLU A 110 -33.16 -33.96 -41.07
N THR A 111 -32.80 -34.67 -42.15
CA THR A 111 -31.41 -34.77 -42.62
C THR A 111 -30.97 -33.47 -43.29
N SER A 112 -29.92 -32.85 -42.76
CA SER A 112 -29.28 -31.63 -43.27
C SER A 112 -27.80 -31.87 -43.56
N GLU A 113 -27.20 -31.06 -44.42
CA GLU A 113 -25.78 -31.15 -44.78
C GLU A 113 -24.94 -30.26 -43.85
N CYS A 114 -23.85 -30.81 -43.30
CA CYS A 114 -22.96 -30.07 -42.40
C CYS A 114 -22.22 -28.94 -43.12
N ALA A 115 -22.31 -27.71 -42.60
CA ALA A 115 -21.69 -26.51 -43.18
C ALA A 115 -20.14 -26.49 -43.13
N ASP A 116 -19.50 -27.48 -42.51
CA ASP A 116 -18.04 -27.59 -42.41
C ASP A 116 -17.49 -28.80 -43.18
N CYS A 117 -18.07 -29.99 -43.01
CA CYS A 117 -17.58 -31.22 -43.64
C CYS A 117 -18.44 -31.77 -44.78
N GLY A 118 -19.61 -31.17 -45.08
CA GLY A 118 -20.50 -31.60 -46.17
C GLY A 118 -21.20 -32.95 -45.96
N LYS A 119 -21.08 -33.57 -44.77
CA LYS A 119 -21.74 -34.85 -44.48
C LYS A 119 -23.21 -34.63 -44.10
N PRO A 120 -24.14 -35.51 -44.55
CA PRO A 120 -25.52 -35.48 -44.08
C PRO A 120 -25.59 -35.92 -42.61
N PHE A 121 -26.33 -35.19 -41.80
CA PHE A 121 -26.59 -35.51 -40.39
C PHE A 121 -28.02 -35.11 -40.02
N THR A 122 -28.56 -35.70 -38.96
CA THR A 122 -29.92 -35.36 -38.49
C THR A 122 -29.85 -34.12 -37.61
N LEU A 123 -30.63 -33.10 -37.92
CA LEU A 123 -30.72 -31.90 -37.08
C LEU A 123 -31.33 -32.26 -35.72
N THR A 124 -30.58 -32.02 -34.66
CA THR A 124 -31.02 -32.19 -33.27
C THR A 124 -31.10 -30.82 -32.59
N VAL A 125 -31.71 -30.77 -31.41
CA VAL A 125 -31.78 -29.55 -30.58
C VAL A 125 -30.38 -29.03 -30.21
N TYR A 126 -29.36 -29.89 -30.30
CA TYR A 126 -27.96 -29.56 -29.97
C TYR A 126 -27.13 -29.15 -31.19
N SER A 127 -27.70 -29.22 -32.41
CA SER A 127 -27.01 -28.83 -33.64
C SER A 127 -26.80 -27.31 -33.67
N ARG A 128 -25.53 -26.90 -33.67
CA ARG A 128 -25.15 -25.49 -33.65
C ARG A 128 -25.23 -24.88 -35.05
N TYR A 129 -25.87 -23.72 -35.15
CA TYR A 129 -25.86 -22.91 -36.37
C TYR A 129 -24.65 -21.97 -36.39
N LEU A 130 -23.89 -21.95 -37.49
CA LEU A 130 -22.79 -21.02 -37.71
C LEU A 130 -23.25 -19.89 -38.63
N ALA A 131 -23.48 -18.70 -38.06
CA ALA A 131 -23.88 -17.51 -38.81
C ALA A 131 -22.89 -17.15 -39.93
N ALA A 132 -21.59 -17.32 -39.70
CA ALA A 132 -20.53 -17.03 -40.67
C ALA A 132 -20.61 -17.89 -41.95
N ARG A 133 -21.16 -19.10 -41.87
CA ARG A 133 -21.29 -20.03 -43.01
C ARG A 133 -22.74 -20.33 -43.39
N LYS A 134 -23.70 -19.68 -42.73
CA LYS A 134 -25.15 -19.83 -42.96
C LYS A 134 -25.63 -21.29 -42.99
N GLY A 135 -25.21 -22.10 -42.04
CA GLY A 135 -25.61 -23.52 -41.97
C GLY A 135 -25.33 -24.17 -40.62
N TYR A 136 -25.84 -25.39 -40.43
CA TYR A 136 -25.71 -26.16 -39.20
C TYR A 136 -24.48 -27.10 -39.23
N LEU A 137 -23.93 -27.38 -38.05
CA LEU A 137 -22.84 -28.34 -37.86
C LEU A 137 -23.37 -29.70 -37.41
N CYS A 138 -22.77 -30.77 -37.93
CA CYS A 138 -22.89 -32.10 -37.33
C CYS A 138 -22.18 -32.14 -35.97
N ASP A 139 -22.48 -33.16 -35.17
CA ASP A 139 -21.94 -33.29 -33.81
C ASP A 139 -20.41 -33.34 -33.78
N GLU A 140 -19.77 -34.05 -34.73
CA GLU A 140 -18.30 -34.12 -34.84
C GLU A 140 -17.68 -32.72 -35.05
N CYS A 141 -18.22 -31.94 -36.00
CA CYS A 141 -17.73 -30.59 -36.28
C CYS A 141 -18.07 -29.60 -35.15
N ASN A 142 -19.21 -29.77 -34.49
CA ASN A 142 -19.61 -28.95 -33.34
C ASN A 142 -18.66 -29.17 -32.14
N GLU A 143 -18.25 -30.42 -31.88
CA GLU A 143 -17.25 -30.71 -30.86
C GLU A 143 -15.88 -30.11 -31.19
N LEU A 144 -15.43 -30.15 -32.44
CA LEU A 144 -14.19 -29.47 -32.86
C LEU A 144 -14.23 -27.95 -32.63
N VAL A 145 -15.36 -27.29 -32.94
CA VAL A 145 -15.53 -25.86 -32.68
C VAL A 145 -15.57 -25.56 -31.19
N LYS A 146 -16.26 -26.37 -30.38
CA LYS A 146 -16.27 -26.24 -28.91
C LYS A 146 -14.87 -26.42 -28.33
N GLU A 147 -14.06 -27.34 -28.86
CA GLU A 147 -12.67 -27.52 -28.44
C GLU A 147 -11.81 -26.30 -28.77
N GLN A 148 -11.96 -25.72 -29.96
CA GLN A 148 -11.28 -24.48 -30.34
C GLN A 148 -11.69 -23.29 -29.46
N GLU A 149 -12.97 -23.15 -29.12
CA GLU A 149 -13.47 -22.12 -28.19
C GLU A 149 -12.99 -22.34 -26.75
N ARG A 150 -12.95 -23.59 -26.28
CA ARG A 150 -12.36 -23.92 -24.98
C ARG A 150 -10.87 -23.60 -24.97
N ALA A 151 -10.15 -23.88 -26.05
CA ALA A 151 -8.72 -23.57 -26.19
C ALA A 151 -8.48 -22.05 -26.24
N SER A 152 -9.31 -21.28 -26.96
CA SER A 152 -9.21 -19.82 -27.01
C SER A 152 -9.54 -19.17 -25.65
N ARG A 153 -10.59 -19.65 -24.95
CA ARG A 153 -10.90 -19.21 -23.58
C ARG A 153 -9.77 -19.53 -22.60
N ARG A 154 -9.18 -20.74 -22.68
CA ARG A 154 -8.00 -21.12 -21.87
C ARG A 154 -6.81 -20.22 -22.17
N SER A 155 -6.54 -19.89 -23.44
CA SER A 155 -5.42 -19.02 -23.82
C SER A 155 -5.64 -17.57 -23.36
N GLN A 156 -6.86 -17.04 -23.48
CA GLN A 156 -7.26 -15.73 -22.99
C GLN A 156 -7.12 -15.64 -21.46
N PHE A 157 -7.63 -16.65 -20.72
CA PHE A 157 -7.50 -16.71 -19.26
C PHE A 157 -6.03 -16.81 -18.83
N ALA A 158 -5.23 -17.64 -19.49
CA ALA A 158 -3.79 -17.73 -19.24
C ALA A 158 -3.07 -16.41 -19.54
N ALA A 159 -3.44 -15.71 -20.61
CA ALA A 159 -2.92 -14.39 -20.94
C ALA A 159 -3.30 -13.34 -19.88
N ARG A 160 -4.56 -13.32 -19.40
CA ARG A 160 -5.03 -12.45 -18.31
C ARG A 160 -4.27 -12.72 -17.01
N LYS A 161 -4.11 -13.99 -16.62
CA LYS A 161 -3.34 -14.40 -15.45
C LYS A 161 -1.87 -13.99 -15.55
N ARG A 162 -1.26 -14.11 -16.74
CA ARG A 162 0.11 -13.65 -17.01
C ARG A 162 0.21 -12.13 -16.89
N ARG A 163 -0.73 -11.36 -17.47
CA ARG A 163 -0.77 -9.90 -17.34
C ARG A 163 -0.88 -9.46 -15.88
N LYS A 164 -1.81 -10.06 -15.11
CA LYS A 164 -1.96 -9.77 -13.66
C LYS A 164 -0.67 -10.04 -12.88
N LYS A 165 0.02 -11.15 -13.17
CA LYS A 165 1.31 -11.49 -12.52
C LYS A 165 2.42 -10.52 -12.88
N VAL A 166 2.49 -10.08 -14.15
CA VAL A 166 3.48 -9.09 -14.60
C VAL A 166 3.20 -7.72 -13.95
N ALA A 167 1.94 -7.28 -13.92
CA ALA A 167 1.54 -6.03 -13.29
C ALA A 167 1.84 -6.01 -11.78
N SER A 168 1.52 -7.10 -11.05
CA SER A 168 1.87 -7.25 -9.64
C SER A 168 3.38 -7.21 -9.42
N ALA A 169 4.17 -7.90 -10.25
CA ALA A 169 5.63 -7.87 -10.14
C ALA A 169 6.19 -6.46 -10.38
N LEU A 170 5.65 -5.73 -11.36
CA LEU A 170 6.01 -4.35 -11.65
C LEU A 170 5.71 -3.41 -10.47
N LEU A 171 4.54 -3.53 -9.84
CA LEU A 171 4.19 -2.76 -8.64
C LEU A 171 5.14 -3.05 -7.47
N ASP A 172 5.56 -4.31 -7.30
CA ASP A 172 6.55 -4.70 -6.28
C ASP A 172 7.99 -4.32 -6.64
N ARG A 173 8.24 -3.56 -7.73
CA ARG A 173 9.58 -3.23 -8.26
C ARG A 173 10.43 -4.47 -8.58
N THR A 174 9.78 -5.57 -8.94
CA THR A 174 10.46 -6.85 -9.23
C THR A 174 10.27 -7.30 -10.68
N ARG A 175 11.21 -8.11 -11.16
CA ARG A 175 11.08 -8.81 -12.44
C ARG A 175 10.48 -10.19 -12.22
N VAL A 176 9.68 -10.65 -13.18
CA VAL A 176 9.27 -12.06 -13.25
C VAL A 176 10.50 -12.91 -13.64
N ARG A 177 11.36 -13.20 -12.67
CA ARG A 177 12.46 -14.16 -12.79
C ARG A 177 12.03 -15.51 -12.23
N ILE A 178 12.75 -16.56 -12.61
CA ILE A 178 12.65 -17.84 -11.89
C ILE A 178 13.03 -17.54 -10.44
N PRO A 179 12.11 -17.76 -9.47
CA PRO A 179 12.38 -17.46 -8.07
C PRO A 179 13.51 -18.36 -7.58
N LYS A 180 14.33 -17.87 -6.63
CA LYS A 180 15.32 -18.73 -5.99
C LYS A 180 14.59 -19.87 -5.28
N LEU A 181 15.23 -21.04 -5.16
CA LEU A 181 14.68 -22.16 -4.39
C LEU A 181 14.30 -21.70 -2.98
N GLN A 182 15.14 -20.87 -2.35
CA GLN A 182 14.84 -20.24 -1.05
C GLN A 182 13.51 -19.47 -1.05
N ASP A 183 13.25 -18.64 -2.06
CA ASP A 183 11.99 -17.88 -2.16
C ASP A 183 10.79 -18.79 -2.43
N VAL A 184 10.98 -19.90 -3.14
CA VAL A 184 9.95 -20.94 -3.34
C VAL A 184 9.63 -21.62 -2.01
N CYS A 185 10.63 -22.03 -1.25
CA CYS A 185 10.47 -22.63 0.07
C CYS A 185 9.77 -21.67 1.03
N ILE A 186 10.21 -20.42 1.11
CA ILE A 186 9.58 -19.39 1.95
C ILE A 186 8.12 -19.21 1.57
N ARG A 187 7.78 -19.09 0.29
CA ARG A 187 6.37 -19.00 -0.14
C ARG A 187 5.57 -20.23 0.27
N LYS A 188 6.13 -21.43 0.17
CA LYS A 188 5.45 -22.66 0.57
C LYS A 188 5.21 -22.72 2.09
N ILE A 189 6.19 -22.27 2.88
CA ILE A 189 6.04 -22.12 4.33
C ILE A 189 4.90 -21.14 4.64
N THR A 190 4.91 -19.96 4.02
CA THR A 190 3.87 -18.94 4.22
C THR A 190 2.47 -19.44 3.79
N GLU A 191 2.36 -20.20 2.70
CA GLU A 191 1.09 -20.80 2.26
C GLU A 191 0.50 -21.81 3.26
N ASN A 192 1.34 -22.43 4.09
CA ASN A 192 0.93 -23.46 5.06
C ASN A 192 1.32 -23.04 6.47
N ILE A 193 1.38 -21.73 6.75
CA ILE A 193 1.95 -21.20 7.99
C ILE A 193 1.20 -21.68 9.24
N GLY A 194 -0.11 -21.98 9.10
CA GLY A 194 -0.93 -22.52 10.19
C GLY A 194 -0.53 -23.93 10.62
N ASP A 195 0.16 -24.70 9.76
CA ASP A 195 0.66 -26.04 10.06
C ASP A 195 2.14 -26.03 10.49
N VAL A 196 2.75 -24.84 10.64
CA VAL A 196 4.15 -24.68 11.01
C VAL A 196 4.25 -24.51 12.52
N ASP A 197 4.76 -25.53 13.22
CA ASP A 197 4.99 -25.44 14.67
C ASP A 197 6.23 -24.59 15.02
N ALA A 198 7.28 -24.66 14.18
CA ALA A 198 8.52 -23.92 14.37
C ALA A 198 9.24 -23.72 13.03
N LEU A 199 9.87 -22.55 12.85
CA LEU A 199 10.71 -22.27 11.67
C LEU A 199 12.09 -22.95 11.73
N GLY A 200 12.48 -23.46 12.91
CA GLY A 200 13.78 -24.09 13.13
C GLY A 200 14.97 -23.13 12.95
N ASP A 201 16.11 -23.66 12.52
CA ASP A 201 17.35 -22.89 12.33
C ASP A 201 17.33 -22.10 11.00
N ILE A 202 16.53 -21.05 10.98
CA ILE A 202 16.44 -20.13 9.85
C ILE A 202 17.21 -18.84 10.15
N GLY A 203 18.07 -18.41 9.22
CA GLY A 203 18.83 -17.16 9.40
C GLY A 203 17.92 -15.93 9.48
N GLN A 204 18.32 -14.91 10.25
CA GLN A 204 17.52 -13.69 10.51
C GLN A 204 17.01 -13.00 9.23
N SER A 205 17.82 -12.97 8.17
CA SER A 205 17.41 -12.40 6.87
C SER A 205 16.18 -13.10 6.29
N ASN A 206 16.09 -14.42 6.45
CA ASN A 206 14.95 -15.19 5.96
C ASN A 206 13.75 -15.08 6.91
N ILE A 207 13.95 -15.00 8.24
CA ILE A 207 12.89 -14.69 9.20
C ILE A 207 12.22 -13.36 8.83
N ASN A 208 13.03 -12.31 8.59
CA ASN A 208 12.52 -11.01 8.19
C ASN A 208 11.74 -11.07 6.88
N LYS A 209 12.17 -11.89 5.91
CA LYS A 209 11.40 -12.12 4.67
C LYS A 209 10.09 -12.85 4.91
N VAL A 210 10.07 -13.87 5.76
CA VAL A 210 8.84 -14.59 6.13
C VAL A 210 7.87 -13.61 6.80
N ALA A 211 8.34 -12.82 7.78
CA ALA A 211 7.54 -11.80 8.45
C ALA A 211 6.99 -10.75 7.45
N GLN A 212 7.80 -10.29 6.50
CA GLN A 212 7.36 -9.38 5.43
C GLN A 212 6.27 -10.00 4.54
N ILE A 213 6.42 -11.26 4.14
CA ILE A 213 5.44 -11.94 3.28
C ILE A 213 4.14 -12.20 4.04
N LEU A 214 4.21 -12.63 5.31
CA LEU A 214 3.02 -12.77 6.15
C LEU A 214 2.31 -11.42 6.35
N SER A 215 3.07 -10.35 6.58
CA SER A 215 2.52 -9.00 6.68
C SER A 215 1.80 -8.59 5.37
N LYS A 216 2.43 -8.83 4.21
CA LYS A 216 1.82 -8.57 2.89
C LYS A 216 0.53 -9.38 2.66
N ASN A 217 0.47 -10.60 3.19
CA ASN A 217 -0.69 -11.48 3.08
C ASN A 217 -1.72 -11.28 4.22
N ARG A 218 -1.46 -10.38 5.17
CA ARG A 218 -2.26 -10.16 6.39
C ARG A 218 -2.47 -11.44 7.21
N SER A 219 -1.45 -12.28 7.27
CA SER A 219 -1.45 -13.58 7.96
C SER A 219 -0.55 -13.59 9.19
N LEU A 220 -0.24 -12.42 9.76
CA LEU A 220 0.43 -12.28 11.04
C LEU A 220 -0.62 -12.01 12.13
N ASP A 221 -0.77 -12.94 13.06
CA ASP A 221 -1.86 -13.03 14.06
C ASP A 221 -1.38 -13.72 15.36
N GLU A 222 -2.30 -13.98 16.28
CA GLU A 222 -2.03 -14.63 17.58
C GLU A 222 -1.44 -16.04 17.47
N THR A 223 -1.69 -16.74 16.35
CA THR A 223 -1.23 -18.12 16.11
C THR A 223 0.17 -18.14 15.50
N THR A 224 0.48 -17.16 14.66
CA THR A 224 1.72 -17.11 13.88
C THR A 224 2.80 -16.26 14.56
N ILE A 225 2.46 -15.32 15.44
CA ILE A 225 3.47 -14.52 16.15
C ILE A 225 4.51 -15.35 16.91
N PRO A 226 4.18 -16.47 17.60
CA PRO A 226 5.16 -17.24 18.37
C PRO A 226 6.31 -17.78 17.51
N LEU A 227 6.09 -17.96 16.20
CA LEU A 227 7.12 -18.39 15.25
C LEU A 227 8.30 -17.42 15.14
N PHE A 228 8.08 -16.16 15.51
CA PHE A 228 9.07 -15.09 15.47
C PHE A 228 9.70 -14.79 16.83
N LEU A 229 9.28 -15.49 17.89
CA LEU A 229 9.71 -15.22 19.25
C LEU A 229 10.75 -16.25 19.70
N ASN A 230 11.90 -15.76 20.16
CA ASN A 230 12.98 -16.58 20.68
C ASN A 230 13.81 -15.75 21.68
N PRO A 231 14.21 -16.31 22.85
CA PRO A 231 15.04 -15.64 23.84
C PRO A 231 16.36 -15.03 23.35
N GLN A 232 16.89 -15.48 22.20
CA GLN A 232 18.15 -15.00 21.63
C GLN A 232 17.97 -13.81 20.68
N ILE A 233 16.75 -13.42 20.34
CA ILE A 233 16.51 -12.33 19.39
C ILE A 233 16.79 -10.98 20.06
N THR A 234 17.68 -10.22 19.44
CA THR A 234 18.00 -8.84 19.83
C THR A 234 17.29 -7.79 18.95
N SER A 235 16.82 -8.18 17.76
CA SER A 235 16.07 -7.29 16.87
C SER A 235 14.87 -8.00 16.24
N LEU A 236 13.68 -7.43 16.44
CA LEU A 236 12.43 -7.93 15.87
C LEU A 236 11.73 -6.83 15.07
N ARG A 237 11.30 -7.16 13.85
CA ARG A 237 10.55 -6.24 13.00
C ARG A 237 9.31 -6.92 12.43
N LEU A 238 8.14 -6.40 12.79
CA LEU A 238 6.84 -6.84 12.32
C LEU A 238 6.16 -5.67 11.59
N TRP A 239 5.80 -5.86 10.32
CA TRP A 239 5.40 -4.76 9.43
C TRP A 239 3.89 -4.51 9.40
N ASP A 240 3.08 -5.55 9.57
CA ASP A 240 1.62 -5.44 9.70
C ASP A 240 1.15 -6.25 10.90
N CYS A 241 0.97 -5.58 12.04
CA CYS A 241 0.48 -6.18 13.29
C CYS A 241 -1.02 -5.97 13.50
N SER A 242 -1.79 -5.67 12.44
CA SER A 242 -3.21 -5.28 12.57
C SER A 242 -4.06 -6.40 13.20
N ASN A 243 -3.72 -7.66 12.90
CA ASN A 243 -4.41 -8.85 13.37
C ASN A 243 -3.76 -9.48 14.60
N VAL A 244 -2.71 -8.88 15.17
CA VAL A 244 -2.09 -9.37 16.41
C VAL A 244 -2.79 -8.74 17.59
N ASP A 245 -3.40 -9.57 18.44
CA ASP A 245 -4.04 -9.11 19.67
C ASP A 245 -3.04 -8.62 20.73
N SER A 246 -3.55 -7.91 21.73
CA SER A 246 -2.71 -7.35 22.80
C SER A 246 -1.95 -8.42 23.60
N ASP A 247 -2.61 -9.52 23.94
CA ASP A 247 -2.00 -10.59 24.74
C ASP A 247 -0.81 -11.21 24.00
N SER A 248 -0.94 -11.33 22.67
CA SER A 248 0.12 -11.78 21.79
C SER A 248 1.25 -10.78 21.64
N LEU A 249 0.98 -9.47 21.72
CA LEU A 249 2.03 -8.45 21.81
C LEU A 249 2.79 -8.55 23.15
N ASN A 250 2.14 -8.92 24.26
CA ASN A 250 2.83 -9.18 25.53
C ASN A 250 3.76 -10.40 25.46
N LYS A 251 3.44 -11.41 24.63
CA LYS A 251 4.32 -12.56 24.42
C LYS A 251 5.72 -12.14 23.94
N ILE A 252 5.85 -11.05 23.18
CA ILE A 252 7.17 -10.54 22.73
C ILE A 252 8.09 -10.32 23.92
N VAL A 253 7.60 -9.65 24.97
CA VAL A 253 8.39 -9.38 26.18
C VAL A 253 8.70 -10.66 26.95
N ALA A 254 7.70 -11.54 27.09
CA ALA A 254 7.83 -12.78 27.84
C ALA A 254 8.88 -13.73 27.21
N PHE A 255 8.93 -13.81 25.88
CA PHE A 255 9.81 -14.73 25.16
C PHE A 255 11.11 -14.09 24.67
N CYS A 256 11.17 -12.76 24.52
CA CYS A 256 12.34 -12.03 23.99
C CYS A 256 12.81 -10.92 24.96
N PRO A 257 13.26 -11.25 26.19
CA PRO A 257 13.60 -10.24 27.20
C PRO A 257 14.86 -9.41 26.88
N LYS A 258 15.73 -9.90 25.98
CA LYS A 258 17.00 -9.26 25.59
C LYS A 258 16.90 -8.42 24.31
N ILE A 259 15.68 -8.03 23.93
CA ILE A 259 15.48 -7.25 22.71
C ILE A 259 16.07 -5.85 22.87
N GLN A 260 16.81 -5.41 21.85
CA GLN A 260 17.47 -4.12 21.77
C GLN A 260 16.78 -3.20 20.75
N SER A 261 16.26 -3.78 19.67
CA SER A 261 15.54 -3.04 18.62
C SER A 261 14.21 -3.70 18.29
N LEU A 262 13.12 -2.95 18.44
CA LEU A 262 11.77 -3.42 18.22
C LEU A 262 11.02 -2.50 17.25
N THR A 263 10.50 -3.08 16.17
CA THR A 263 9.62 -2.40 15.21
C THR A 263 8.28 -3.11 15.14
N LEU A 264 7.21 -2.41 15.52
CA LEU A 264 5.82 -2.88 15.40
C LEU A 264 5.04 -1.88 14.57
N PHE A 265 4.78 -2.22 13.31
CA PHE A 265 4.00 -1.37 12.41
C PHE A 265 2.58 -1.89 12.26
N MET A 266 1.65 -0.95 12.01
CA MET A 266 0.22 -1.18 12.01
C MET A 266 -0.25 -1.84 13.32
N CYS A 267 0.30 -1.41 14.45
CA CYS A 267 0.05 -1.98 15.77
C CYS A 267 -1.19 -1.37 16.44
N GLY A 268 -2.33 -1.42 15.75
CA GLY A 268 -3.58 -0.77 16.17
C GLY A 268 -4.17 -1.30 17.49
N GLN A 269 -3.80 -2.52 17.89
CA GLN A 269 -4.25 -3.17 19.13
C GLN A 269 -3.27 -2.97 20.31
N PHE A 270 -2.15 -2.28 20.10
CA PHE A 270 -1.16 -2.01 21.15
C PHE A 270 -1.67 -0.92 22.10
N HIS A 271 -1.86 -1.26 23.38
CA HIS A 271 -2.47 -0.38 24.40
C HIS A 271 -1.51 -0.05 25.55
N ASN A 272 -2.02 0.74 26.51
CA ASN A 272 -1.28 1.25 27.66
C ASN A 272 -0.54 0.16 28.46
N ASP A 273 -1.19 -0.97 28.77
CA ASP A 273 -0.55 -2.00 29.59
C ASP A 273 0.57 -2.71 28.83
N ASN A 274 0.47 -2.83 27.50
CA ASN A 274 1.61 -3.31 26.70
C ASN A 274 2.79 -2.36 26.84
N LEU A 275 2.58 -1.05 26.62
CA LEU A 275 3.66 -0.07 26.71
C LEU A 275 4.32 -0.07 28.10
N LYS A 276 3.51 -0.14 29.16
CA LYS A 276 3.98 -0.25 30.54
C LYS A 276 4.76 -1.54 30.78
N TYR A 277 4.24 -2.67 30.30
CA TYR A 277 4.91 -3.97 30.41
C TYR A 277 6.26 -3.97 29.69
N TYR A 278 6.32 -3.32 28.52
CA TYR A 278 7.54 -3.16 27.74
C TYR A 278 8.56 -2.29 28.47
N GLY A 279 8.14 -1.13 28.99
CA GLY A 279 9.03 -0.22 29.73
C GLY A 279 9.65 -0.84 30.98
N THR A 280 8.91 -1.71 31.65
CA THR A 280 9.33 -2.38 32.90
C THR A 280 10.21 -3.62 32.69
N ASN A 281 10.04 -4.35 31.59
CA ASN A 281 10.70 -5.64 31.38
C ASN A 281 11.77 -5.63 30.28
N LEU A 282 11.67 -4.74 29.29
CA LEU A 282 12.67 -4.62 28.23
C LEU A 282 13.78 -3.65 28.64
N LEU A 283 14.67 -4.15 29.49
CA LEU A 283 15.74 -3.34 30.09
C LEU A 283 16.91 -3.06 29.14
N GLU A 284 17.02 -3.78 28.04
CA GLU A 284 18.06 -3.57 27.01
C GLU A 284 17.53 -2.84 25.75
N LEU A 285 16.26 -2.43 25.74
CA LEU A 285 15.65 -1.78 24.58
C LEU A 285 16.23 -0.38 24.36
N THR A 286 16.89 -0.19 23.21
CA THR A 286 17.48 1.09 22.80
C THR A 286 16.78 1.70 21.57
N SER A 287 16.09 0.89 20.77
CA SER A 287 15.41 1.32 19.54
C SER A 287 13.96 0.85 19.53
N LEU A 288 13.03 1.81 19.53
CA LEU A 288 11.58 1.54 19.49
C LEU A 288 10.94 2.28 18.31
N ALA A 289 10.33 1.52 17.41
CA ALA A 289 9.62 2.04 16.24
C ALA A 289 8.18 1.54 16.20
N LEU A 290 7.22 2.45 16.33
CA LEU A 290 5.79 2.15 16.35
C LEU A 290 5.05 2.91 15.25
N ASN A 291 4.14 2.24 14.55
CA ASN A 291 3.27 2.86 13.56
C ASN A 291 1.82 2.46 13.79
N GLY A 292 0.95 3.45 13.99
CA GLY A 292 -0.46 3.24 14.30
C GLY A 292 -0.79 2.81 15.74
N PRO A 293 -0.04 3.18 16.81
CA PRO A 293 -0.48 2.87 18.17
C PRO A 293 -1.58 3.84 18.63
N PHE A 294 -2.81 3.63 18.15
CA PHE A 294 -3.93 4.55 18.37
C PHE A 294 -4.58 4.44 19.77
N LEU A 295 -4.23 3.41 20.55
CA LEU A 295 -4.84 3.13 21.86
C LEU A 295 -3.98 3.61 23.03
N ILE A 296 -2.76 4.07 22.80
CA ILE A 296 -1.89 4.59 23.85
C ILE A 296 -2.33 5.99 24.24
N SER A 297 -2.56 6.24 25.54
CA SER A 297 -2.85 7.58 26.05
C SER A 297 -1.59 8.42 26.25
N GLU A 298 -1.75 9.74 26.23
CA GLU A 298 -0.67 10.70 26.51
C GLU A 298 0.00 10.44 27.87
N THR A 299 -0.79 10.12 28.90
CA THR A 299 -0.26 9.74 30.22
C THR A 299 0.63 8.51 30.18
N ALA A 300 0.27 7.48 29.41
CA ALA A 300 1.06 6.26 29.31
C ALA A 300 2.39 6.50 28.58
N TRP A 301 2.40 7.41 27.61
CA TRP A 301 3.64 7.88 26.98
C TRP A 301 4.54 8.60 27.99
N SER A 302 3.99 9.54 28.74
CA SER A 302 4.75 10.28 29.76
C SER A 302 5.33 9.34 30.81
N ASP A 303 4.53 8.41 31.35
CA ASP A 303 4.99 7.40 32.32
C ASP A 303 6.11 6.53 31.73
N TYR A 304 5.95 6.10 30.47
CA TYR A 304 6.96 5.29 29.79
C TYR A 304 8.30 6.02 29.65
N PHE A 305 8.29 7.29 29.25
CA PHE A 305 9.53 8.05 29.10
C PHE A 305 10.17 8.41 30.45
N ALA A 306 9.36 8.65 31.49
CA ALA A 306 9.85 8.91 32.84
C ALA A 306 10.54 7.68 33.46
N ASP A 307 9.95 6.50 33.34
CA ASP A 307 10.44 5.28 34.01
C ASP A 307 11.42 4.46 33.15
N GLY A 308 11.18 4.39 31.85
CA GLY A 308 11.87 3.48 30.93
C GLY A 308 12.65 4.15 29.80
N GLY A 309 12.36 5.43 29.52
CA GLY A 309 12.81 6.13 28.31
C GLY A 309 14.31 6.40 28.22
N SER A 310 15.00 6.57 29.36
CA SER A 310 16.42 7.00 29.40
C SER A 310 17.40 6.11 28.63
N ARG A 311 17.01 4.86 28.34
CA ARG A 311 17.80 3.89 27.58
C ARG A 311 17.66 4.03 26.06
N LEU A 312 16.62 4.71 25.60
CA LEU A 312 16.33 4.85 24.17
C LEU A 312 17.34 5.78 23.49
N THR A 313 17.94 5.27 22.43
CA THR A 313 18.79 6.01 21.50
C THR A 313 18.09 6.23 20.16
N GLU A 314 17.07 5.44 19.83
CA GLU A 314 16.29 5.59 18.62
C GLU A 314 14.81 5.52 18.94
N PHE A 315 14.06 6.53 18.51
CA PHE A 315 12.62 6.55 18.63
C PHE A 315 11.97 6.92 17.30
N GLU A 316 11.04 6.09 16.86
CA GLU A 316 10.24 6.32 15.67
C GLU A 316 8.76 6.12 16.00
N LEU A 317 7.95 7.15 15.74
CA LEU A 317 6.52 7.12 15.94
C LEU A 317 5.81 7.67 14.71
N ARG A 318 4.86 6.88 14.20
CA ARG A 318 4.08 7.23 13.01
C ARG A 318 2.59 7.06 13.23
N ASN A 319 1.81 7.92 12.57
CA ASN A 319 0.35 7.81 12.45
C ASN A 319 -0.34 7.61 13.81
N THR A 320 -0.33 8.63 14.67
CA THR A 320 -1.16 8.61 15.89
C THR A 320 -1.56 10.02 16.29
N HIS A 321 -2.82 10.17 16.72
CA HIS A 321 -3.37 11.44 17.21
C HIS A 321 -3.31 11.57 18.73
N ARG A 322 -2.88 10.51 19.44
CA ARG A 322 -2.85 10.45 20.92
C ARG A 322 -1.47 10.73 21.51
N PHE A 323 -0.48 10.98 20.67
CA PHE A 323 0.82 11.48 21.10
C PHE A 323 0.76 13.02 21.10
N GLY A 324 0.59 13.60 22.28
CA GLY A 324 0.38 15.03 22.46
C GLY A 324 1.64 15.78 22.87
N ASN A 325 1.45 17.06 23.18
CA ASN A 325 2.52 17.98 23.55
C ASN A 325 3.27 17.51 24.80
N ASP A 326 2.56 17.01 25.82
CA ASP A 326 3.18 16.55 27.07
C ASP A 326 3.98 15.26 26.85
N SER A 327 3.54 14.41 25.92
CA SER A 327 4.29 13.22 25.49
C SER A 327 5.62 13.59 24.84
N LEU A 328 5.65 14.62 23.99
CA LEU A 328 6.89 15.08 23.36
C LEU A 328 7.84 15.71 24.39
N ILE A 329 7.33 16.52 25.32
CA ILE A 329 8.14 17.08 26.42
C ILE A 329 8.76 15.94 27.24
N SER A 330 7.95 14.97 27.64
CA SER A 330 8.42 13.81 28.43
C SER A 330 9.47 12.98 27.67
N LEU A 331 9.29 12.80 26.36
CA LEU A 331 10.28 12.13 25.49
C LEU A 331 11.61 12.89 25.49
N LEU A 332 11.56 14.21 25.32
CA LEU A 332 12.75 15.05 25.22
C LEU A 332 13.50 15.11 26.56
N GLU A 333 12.79 15.25 27.68
CA GLU A 333 13.36 15.23 29.02
C GLU A 333 13.98 13.87 29.36
N GLY A 334 13.26 12.77 29.07
CA GLY A 334 13.70 11.42 29.43
C GLY A 334 14.81 10.88 28.52
N CYS A 335 14.74 11.14 27.21
CA CYS A 335 15.57 10.46 26.22
C CYS A 335 16.47 11.40 25.40
N GLY A 336 16.14 12.70 25.33
CA GLY A 336 16.71 13.63 24.33
C GLY A 336 18.24 13.67 24.28
N SER A 337 18.90 13.57 25.43
CA SER A 337 20.37 13.59 25.52
C SER A 337 21.07 12.34 24.95
N ASN A 338 20.34 11.23 24.79
CA ASN A 338 20.86 9.96 24.27
C ASN A 338 20.40 9.67 22.83
N LEU A 339 19.48 10.46 22.29
CA LEU A 339 18.91 10.21 20.96
C LEU A 339 19.96 10.38 19.85
N THR A 340 20.03 9.35 19.02
CA THR A 340 20.76 9.27 17.75
C THR A 340 19.80 9.24 16.56
N SER A 341 18.55 8.81 16.75
CA SER A 341 17.49 8.85 15.75
C SER A 341 16.18 9.31 16.36
N LEU A 342 15.59 10.37 15.82
CA LEU A 342 14.27 10.86 16.17
C LEU A 342 13.42 10.97 14.91
N LYS A 343 12.34 10.19 14.84
CA LYS A 343 11.42 10.21 13.70
C LYS A 343 9.98 10.34 14.14
N LEU A 344 9.38 11.47 13.81
CA LEU A 344 8.00 11.83 14.14
C LEU A 344 7.26 12.08 12.82
N SER A 345 6.27 11.25 12.51
CA SER A 345 5.53 11.33 11.24
C SER A 345 4.03 11.27 11.47
N ARG A 346 3.26 12.23 10.93
CA ARG A 346 1.79 12.26 11.01
C ARG A 346 1.29 12.13 12.45
N LEU A 347 1.75 13.05 13.31
CA LEU A 347 1.39 13.11 14.72
C LEU A 347 0.39 14.24 14.98
N ASP A 348 -0.89 13.96 14.75
CA ASP A 348 -1.98 14.96 14.86
C ASP A 348 -2.23 15.48 16.27
N GLY A 349 -1.63 14.84 17.28
CA GLY A 349 -1.69 15.28 18.67
C GLY A 349 -0.73 16.42 18.99
N LEU A 350 0.31 16.65 18.17
CA LEU A 350 1.28 17.73 18.35
C LEU A 350 0.77 19.00 17.68
N LYS A 351 0.33 19.97 18.50
CA LYS A 351 -0.43 21.14 18.03
C LYS A 351 0.24 22.47 18.29
N GLU A 352 1.32 22.49 19.06
CA GLU A 352 1.98 23.72 19.47
C GLU A 352 3.40 23.80 18.90
N GLU A 353 3.70 24.89 18.19
CA GLU A 353 5.04 25.19 17.66
C GLU A 353 6.08 25.27 18.79
N SER A 354 5.71 25.86 19.93
CA SER A 354 6.56 26.03 21.11
C SER A 354 7.17 24.72 21.61
N VAL A 355 6.44 23.61 21.47
CA VAL A 355 6.89 22.28 21.92
C VAL A 355 7.95 21.73 20.97
N TYR A 356 7.80 21.94 19.66
CA TYR A 356 8.85 21.62 18.70
C TYR A 356 10.11 22.46 18.95
N SER A 357 9.96 23.73 19.31
CA SER A 357 11.10 24.61 19.65
C SER A 357 11.93 24.11 20.83
N LEU A 358 11.42 23.18 21.64
CA LEU A 358 12.18 22.54 22.72
C LEU A 358 13.19 21.51 22.21
N ILE A 359 12.96 20.89 21.04
CA ILE A 359 13.83 19.84 20.48
C ILE A 359 15.32 20.21 20.52
N PRO A 360 15.78 21.35 19.95
CA PRO A 360 17.20 21.69 19.95
C PRO A 360 17.81 21.88 21.35
N HIS A 361 17.00 22.14 22.38
CA HIS A 361 17.47 22.34 23.76
C HIS A 361 17.73 21.03 24.50
N TYR A 362 17.01 19.96 24.15
CA TYR A 362 17.13 18.65 24.79
C TYR A 362 18.04 17.68 24.04
N LEU A 363 18.24 17.89 22.75
CA LEU A 363 19.15 17.08 21.96
C LEU A 363 20.61 17.39 22.34
N SER A 364 21.39 16.34 22.55
CA SER A 364 22.84 16.50 22.69
C SER A 364 23.47 16.91 21.36
N ALA A 365 24.32 17.92 21.41
CA ALA A 365 25.09 18.37 20.26
C ALA A 365 25.87 17.21 19.62
N SER A 366 25.89 17.16 18.29
CA SER A 366 26.67 16.20 17.51
C SER A 366 26.42 14.72 17.83
N LYS A 367 25.20 14.34 18.24
CA LYS A 367 24.81 12.92 18.42
C LYS A 367 23.76 12.43 17.43
N LEU A 368 22.88 13.33 16.97
CA LEU A 368 21.77 12.92 16.12
C LEU A 368 22.27 12.58 14.71
N VAL A 369 21.92 11.39 14.24
CA VAL A 369 22.28 10.81 12.95
C VAL A 369 21.07 10.82 12.00
N HIS A 370 19.87 10.62 12.53
CA HIS A 370 18.63 10.59 11.76
C HIS A 370 17.57 11.52 12.37
N LEU A 371 17.05 12.43 11.56
CA LEU A 371 15.95 13.30 11.93
C LEU A 371 14.84 13.18 10.89
N GLU A 372 13.63 12.88 11.37
CA GLU A 372 12.41 13.01 10.58
C GLU A 372 11.36 13.79 11.39
N LEU A 373 10.90 14.91 10.83
CA LEU A 373 9.72 15.65 11.28
C LEU A 373 8.83 15.79 10.04
N SER A 374 7.86 14.89 9.85
CA SER A 374 7.10 14.81 8.61
C SER A 374 5.59 14.87 8.81
N TYR A 375 4.91 15.52 7.86
CA TYR A 375 3.47 15.71 7.81
C TYR A 375 2.88 16.21 9.14
N PRO A 376 3.29 17.41 9.61
CA PRO A 376 2.70 18.03 10.79
C PRO A 376 1.20 18.26 10.58
N HIS A 377 0.46 18.31 11.69
CA HIS A 377 -1.01 18.45 11.66
C HIS A 377 -1.49 19.74 10.98
N SER A 378 -0.77 20.83 11.23
CA SER A 378 -1.05 22.15 10.69
C SER A 378 0.23 22.80 10.18
N GLU A 379 0.05 23.71 9.23
CA GLU A 379 1.10 24.62 8.77
C GLU A 379 1.60 25.48 9.94
N GLY A 380 2.86 25.94 9.88
CA GLY A 380 3.48 26.77 10.91
C GLY A 380 4.00 26.02 12.15
N LEU A 381 3.77 24.71 12.29
CA LEU A 381 4.38 23.94 13.39
C LEU A 381 5.86 23.66 13.18
N ILE A 382 6.26 23.49 11.93
CA ILE A 382 7.65 23.24 11.52
C ILE A 382 8.09 24.39 10.63
N THR A 383 8.81 25.33 11.22
CA THR A 383 9.27 26.57 10.57
C THR A 383 10.74 26.49 10.19
N ASP A 384 11.20 27.40 9.31
CA ASP A 384 12.61 27.50 8.93
C ASP A 384 13.50 27.68 10.16
N ASP A 385 13.14 28.59 11.07
CA ASP A 385 13.94 28.92 12.25
C ASP A 385 14.07 27.70 13.19
N LEU A 386 13.02 26.89 13.34
CA LEU A 386 13.09 25.62 14.08
C LEU A 386 14.11 24.67 13.47
N ILE A 387 14.00 24.37 12.17
CA ILE A 387 14.89 23.41 11.51
C ILE A 387 16.33 23.92 11.51
N ILE A 388 16.56 25.21 11.23
CA ILE A 388 17.89 25.83 11.29
C ILE A 388 18.48 25.67 12.70
N ASN A 389 17.70 25.92 13.75
CA ASN A 389 18.17 25.76 15.13
C ASN A 389 18.54 24.30 15.44
N ILE A 390 17.72 23.33 15.04
CA ILE A 390 18.04 21.90 15.21
C ILE A 390 19.32 21.51 14.46
N LEU A 391 19.47 21.95 13.22
CA LEU A 391 20.65 21.67 12.40
C LEU A 391 21.90 22.36 12.94
N SER A 392 21.78 23.54 13.56
CA SER A 392 22.93 24.21 14.19
C SER A 392 23.51 23.41 15.38
N VAL A 393 22.69 22.60 16.04
CA VAL A 393 23.08 21.77 17.19
C VAL A 393 23.58 20.38 16.75
N THR A 394 22.97 19.79 15.71
CA THR A 394 23.14 18.37 15.38
C THR A 394 23.56 18.07 13.93
N GLY A 395 23.63 19.09 13.08
CA GLY A 395 23.84 18.92 11.63
C GLY A 395 25.17 18.26 11.26
N ASP A 396 26.21 18.44 12.08
CA ASP A 396 27.55 17.92 11.80
C ASP A 396 27.63 16.39 11.77
N THR A 397 26.73 15.71 12.51
CA THR A 397 26.58 14.25 12.53
C THR A 397 25.41 13.73 11.73
N LEU A 398 24.54 14.61 11.24
CA LEU A 398 23.30 14.20 10.59
C LEU A 398 23.57 13.52 9.24
N VAL A 399 23.07 12.31 9.09
CA VAL A 399 23.21 11.48 7.87
C VAL A 399 21.92 11.44 7.06
N SER A 400 20.76 11.53 7.74
CA SER A 400 19.44 11.55 7.10
C SER A 400 18.56 12.66 7.67
N LEU A 401 17.97 13.45 6.78
CA LEU A 401 16.99 14.49 7.08
C LEU A 401 15.72 14.25 6.26
N ASN A 402 14.59 14.12 6.93
CA ASN A 402 13.27 14.08 6.30
C ASN A 402 12.37 15.17 6.90
N VAL A 403 11.88 16.06 6.03
CA VAL A 403 10.94 17.13 6.36
C VAL A 403 9.71 17.08 5.45
N ASP A 404 9.32 15.89 5.01
CA ASP A 404 8.22 15.69 4.06
C ASP A 404 6.91 16.32 4.59
N GLY A 405 6.21 17.07 3.75
CA GLY A 405 4.94 17.70 4.08
C GLY A 405 5.02 18.90 5.03
N CYS A 406 6.22 19.37 5.38
CA CYS A 406 6.41 20.63 6.11
C CYS A 406 6.29 21.83 5.15
N THR A 407 5.05 22.19 4.78
CA THR A 407 4.77 23.19 3.73
C THR A 407 5.22 24.61 4.09
N ASP A 408 5.48 24.92 5.37
CA ASP A 408 5.94 26.24 5.81
C ASP A 408 7.45 26.49 5.62
N LEU A 409 8.19 25.48 5.16
CA LEU A 409 9.62 25.55 4.92
C LEU A 409 9.96 26.23 3.58
N THR A 410 10.86 27.21 3.61
CA THR A 410 11.26 28.03 2.45
C THR A 410 12.71 27.81 2.03
N ASP A 411 13.22 28.59 1.09
CA ASP A 411 14.65 28.54 0.72
C ASP A 411 15.60 28.75 1.91
N ARG A 412 15.14 29.42 2.98
CA ARG A 412 15.97 29.71 4.15
C ARG A 412 16.45 28.45 4.85
N PHE A 413 15.62 27.42 5.06
CA PHE A 413 16.12 26.21 5.75
C PHE A 413 17.24 25.52 4.95
N LEU A 414 17.21 25.58 3.61
CA LEU A 414 18.27 25.03 2.77
C LEU A 414 19.54 25.90 2.84
N ILE A 415 19.41 27.21 2.65
CA ILE A 415 20.55 28.13 2.56
C ILE A 415 21.21 28.37 3.92
N GLU A 416 20.41 28.58 4.96
CA GLU A 416 20.87 28.91 6.32
C GLU A 416 21.03 27.68 7.22
N GLY A 417 20.36 26.57 6.90
CA GLY A 417 20.41 25.33 7.68
C GLY A 417 21.28 24.27 7.00
N VAL A 418 20.70 23.55 6.03
CA VAL A 418 21.31 22.37 5.40
C VAL A 418 22.69 22.69 4.80
N ALA A 419 22.76 23.75 3.99
CA ALA A 419 23.98 24.14 3.29
C ALA A 419 25.14 24.52 4.22
N LYS A 420 24.85 24.93 5.47
CA LYS A 420 25.86 25.37 6.44
C LYS A 420 26.27 24.29 7.42
N PHE A 421 25.31 23.52 7.93
CA PHE A 421 25.55 22.70 9.10
C PHE A 421 25.68 21.20 8.80
N CYS A 422 25.38 20.74 7.59
CA CYS A 422 25.22 19.30 7.31
C CYS A 422 26.30 18.67 6.41
N PRO A 423 27.59 18.60 6.81
CA PRO A 423 28.68 18.07 5.98
C PRO A 423 28.61 16.55 5.71
N ARG A 424 27.84 15.80 6.51
CA ARG A 424 27.74 14.32 6.45
C ARG A 424 26.40 13.82 5.92
N LEU A 425 25.50 14.71 5.51
CA LEU A 425 24.19 14.31 5.01
C LEU A 425 24.37 13.46 3.75
N THR A 426 23.62 12.36 3.70
CA THR A 426 23.57 11.46 2.53
C THR A 426 22.15 11.25 2.05
N HIS A 427 21.15 11.44 2.91
CA HIS A 427 19.74 11.28 2.58
C HIS A 427 18.97 12.56 2.91
N LEU A 428 18.28 13.10 1.90
CA LEU A 428 17.43 14.28 2.03
C LEU A 428 16.06 13.99 1.42
N SER A 429 15.00 14.14 2.22
CA SER A 429 13.62 14.03 1.77
C SER A 429 12.85 15.31 2.11
N MET A 430 12.21 15.88 1.09
CA MET A 430 11.41 17.09 1.19
C MET A 430 10.14 16.98 0.32
N ASP A 431 9.48 15.81 0.34
CA ASP A 431 8.24 15.56 -0.41
C ASP A 431 7.21 16.64 -0.06
N SER A 432 6.57 17.20 -1.09
CA SER A 432 5.47 18.16 -0.96
C SER A 432 5.86 19.48 -0.28
N LEU A 433 7.12 19.92 -0.42
CA LEU A 433 7.52 21.30 -0.10
C LEU A 433 7.27 22.20 -1.31
N ASP A 434 6.29 23.09 -1.19
CA ASP A 434 5.80 23.94 -2.28
C ASP A 434 6.29 25.38 -2.22
N GLN A 435 6.97 25.80 -1.15
CA GLN A 435 7.56 27.14 -1.00
C GLN A 435 9.05 27.22 -1.37
N VAL A 436 9.73 26.09 -1.58
CA VAL A 436 11.14 26.07 -1.99
C VAL A 436 11.24 26.41 -3.48
N SER A 437 11.88 27.53 -3.79
CA SER A 437 12.03 28.04 -5.15
C SER A 437 13.18 27.35 -5.91
N ASN A 438 13.12 27.45 -7.23
CA ASN A 438 14.18 26.95 -8.11
C ASN A 438 15.53 27.68 -7.84
N GLU A 439 15.48 29.00 -7.66
CA GLU A 439 16.66 29.85 -7.45
C GLU A 439 17.29 29.60 -6.08
N GLY A 440 16.45 29.54 -5.03
CA GLY A 440 16.90 29.30 -3.67
C GLY A 440 17.50 27.92 -3.47
N PHE A 441 16.88 26.89 -4.04
CA PHE A 441 17.44 25.54 -4.06
C PHE A 441 18.78 25.50 -4.79
N SER A 442 18.87 26.10 -5.98
CA SER A 442 20.12 26.11 -6.76
C SER A 442 21.25 26.79 -6.00
N LYS A 443 20.99 27.96 -5.42
CA LYS A 443 21.95 28.69 -4.59
C LYS A 443 22.38 27.87 -3.37
N ALA A 444 21.44 27.21 -2.69
CA ALA A 444 21.75 26.38 -1.54
C ALA A 444 22.72 25.24 -1.92
N PHE A 445 22.50 24.55 -3.04
CA PHE A 445 23.37 23.44 -3.47
C PHE A 445 24.74 23.89 -4.00
N GLU A 446 24.83 25.09 -4.57
CA GLU A 446 26.12 25.70 -4.91
C GLU A 446 26.96 25.96 -3.65
N ASP A 447 26.36 26.57 -2.62
CA ASP A 447 27.05 26.79 -1.34
C ASP A 447 27.33 25.48 -0.61
N TYR A 448 26.39 24.53 -0.68
CA TYR A 448 26.51 23.26 0.00
C TYR A 448 27.69 22.42 -0.50
N SER A 449 28.05 22.54 -1.78
CA SER A 449 29.24 21.88 -2.34
C SER A 449 30.56 22.22 -1.64
N LYS A 450 30.61 23.34 -0.91
CA LYS A 450 31.77 23.76 -0.11
C LYS A 450 31.81 23.08 1.26
N VAL A 451 30.66 22.62 1.76
CA VAL A 451 30.48 22.04 3.09
C VAL A 451 30.39 20.52 3.02
N ASN A 452 29.60 19.99 2.09
CA ASN A 452 29.48 18.57 1.82
C ASN A 452 30.25 18.22 0.55
N SER A 453 31.38 17.52 0.72
CA SER A 453 32.15 16.96 -0.40
C SER A 453 31.82 15.49 -0.68
N GLY A 454 31.05 14.85 0.20
CA GLY A 454 30.68 13.44 0.12
C GLY A 454 29.52 13.16 -0.83
N GLY A 455 28.75 14.19 -1.19
CA GLY A 455 27.55 14.10 -2.00
C GLY A 455 26.40 13.37 -1.29
N LEU A 456 25.22 13.42 -1.91
CA LEU A 456 24.02 12.71 -1.47
C LEU A 456 23.92 11.34 -2.14
N ILE A 457 23.33 10.39 -1.43
CA ILE A 457 23.05 9.02 -1.86
C ILE A 457 21.57 8.87 -2.25
N GLY A 458 20.67 9.41 -1.43
CA GLY A 458 19.23 9.33 -1.63
C GLY A 458 18.57 10.70 -1.55
N VAL A 459 17.84 11.11 -2.59
CA VAL A 459 17.15 12.41 -2.61
C VAL A 459 15.72 12.25 -3.08
N ASN A 460 14.77 12.81 -2.31
CA ASN A 460 13.36 12.82 -2.63
C ASN A 460 12.81 14.25 -2.70
N LEU A 461 12.50 14.68 -3.93
CA LEU A 461 11.92 16.00 -4.27
C LEU A 461 10.50 15.86 -4.81
N ARG A 462 9.81 14.77 -4.47
CA ARG A 462 8.47 14.51 -4.97
C ARG A 462 7.54 15.69 -4.65
N LYS A 463 6.76 16.12 -5.65
CA LYS A 463 5.77 17.22 -5.51
C LYS A 463 6.34 18.58 -5.07
N CYS A 464 7.65 18.82 -5.19
CA CYS A 464 8.22 20.17 -5.04
C CYS A 464 7.93 21.02 -6.28
N GLY A 465 6.71 21.55 -6.39
CA GLY A 465 6.16 22.08 -7.64
C GLY A 465 6.88 23.28 -8.25
N LEU A 466 7.66 24.03 -7.46
CA LEU A 466 8.42 25.20 -7.90
C LEU A 466 9.84 24.86 -8.42
N LEU A 467 10.32 23.63 -8.22
CA LEU A 467 11.64 23.24 -8.70
C LEU A 467 11.63 23.01 -10.21
N ALA A 468 12.61 23.62 -10.89
CA ALA A 468 12.79 23.55 -12.33
C ALA A 468 14.22 23.09 -12.66
N ASN A 469 14.72 23.45 -13.85
CA ASN A 469 15.95 22.89 -14.39
C ASN A 469 17.21 23.21 -13.56
N GLU A 470 17.34 24.44 -13.08
CA GLU A 470 18.54 24.89 -12.37
C GLU A 470 18.69 24.20 -11.01
N ALA A 471 17.58 24.01 -10.30
CA ALA A 471 17.53 23.25 -9.06
C ALA A 471 17.95 21.79 -9.25
N VAL A 472 17.39 21.10 -10.25
CA VAL A 472 17.79 19.70 -10.52
C VAL A 472 19.24 19.63 -11.02
N TYR A 473 19.66 20.55 -11.88
CA TYR A 473 21.04 20.59 -12.37
C TYR A 473 22.06 20.79 -11.24
N SER A 474 21.84 21.76 -10.35
CA SER A 474 22.72 22.03 -9.21
C SER A 474 22.82 20.81 -8.26
N LEU A 475 21.71 20.12 -7.99
CA LEU A 475 21.71 18.85 -7.27
C LEU A 475 22.58 17.79 -7.97
N LEU A 476 22.37 17.57 -9.26
CA LEU A 476 23.11 16.55 -10.01
C LEU A 476 24.60 16.93 -10.14
N LYS A 477 24.92 18.21 -10.26
CA LYS A 477 26.30 18.70 -10.27
C LYS A 477 27.00 18.44 -8.94
N HIS A 478 26.29 18.61 -7.83
CA HIS A 478 26.79 18.34 -6.49
C HIS A 478 26.93 16.83 -6.19
N SER A 479 25.89 16.03 -6.50
CA SER A 479 25.76 14.64 -6.00
C SER A 479 25.67 13.56 -7.09
N GLY A 480 25.75 13.89 -8.38
CA GLY A 480 25.53 12.94 -9.47
C GLY A 480 26.44 11.70 -9.42
N LYS A 481 27.67 11.84 -8.91
CA LYS A 481 28.63 10.74 -8.77
C LYS A 481 28.29 9.74 -7.64
N THR A 482 27.48 10.16 -6.67
CA THR A 482 27.20 9.43 -5.43
C THR A 482 25.75 8.98 -5.32
N LEU A 483 24.84 9.64 -6.05
CA LEU A 483 23.41 9.34 -6.06
C LEU A 483 23.15 7.89 -6.47
N VAL A 484 22.38 7.20 -5.63
CA VAL A 484 21.89 5.82 -5.81
C VAL A 484 20.38 5.83 -6.02
N GLU A 485 19.66 6.73 -5.33
CA GLU A 485 18.21 6.86 -5.38
C GLU A 485 17.81 8.32 -5.59
N LEU A 486 16.99 8.58 -6.61
CA LEU A 486 16.50 9.93 -6.91
C LEU A 486 15.00 9.88 -7.22
N ASN A 487 14.23 10.72 -6.53
CA ASN A 487 12.81 10.92 -6.81
C ASN A 487 12.55 12.37 -7.23
N LEU A 488 12.16 12.53 -8.51
CA LEU A 488 11.77 13.78 -9.17
C LEU A 488 10.28 13.76 -9.55
N ASN A 489 9.48 12.91 -8.91
CA ASN A 489 8.09 12.71 -9.25
C ASN A 489 7.30 14.03 -9.09
N SER A 490 6.46 14.33 -10.07
CA SER A 490 5.62 15.53 -10.11
C SER A 490 6.40 16.85 -10.17
N LEU A 491 7.67 16.87 -10.60
CA LEU A 491 8.40 18.09 -10.95
C LEU A 491 7.99 18.59 -12.35
N ARG A 492 6.89 19.35 -12.40
CA ARG A 492 6.20 19.72 -13.65
C ARG A 492 6.91 20.80 -14.47
N LEU A 493 7.83 21.56 -13.86
CA LEU A 493 8.55 22.67 -14.49
C LEU A 493 9.85 22.24 -15.20
N LEU A 494 10.21 20.95 -15.13
CA LEU A 494 11.35 20.43 -15.86
C LEU A 494 11.12 20.50 -17.37
N THR A 495 12.15 20.94 -18.10
CA THR A 495 12.15 20.94 -19.56
C THR A 495 12.96 19.77 -20.10
N LYS A 496 12.74 19.44 -21.38
CA LYS A 496 13.48 18.38 -22.05
C LYS A 496 14.97 18.73 -22.23
N ASP A 497 15.28 20.03 -22.32
CA ASP A 497 16.65 20.53 -22.59
C ASP A 497 17.62 20.08 -21.49
N LEU A 498 17.24 20.24 -20.21
CA LEU A 498 18.03 19.74 -19.09
C LEU A 498 18.33 18.25 -19.23
N LEU A 499 17.30 17.44 -19.48
CA LEU A 499 17.45 15.98 -19.53
C LEU A 499 18.32 15.57 -20.72
N ILE A 500 18.20 16.23 -21.87
CA ILE A 500 19.04 15.98 -23.03
C ILE A 500 20.49 16.37 -22.72
N ASP A 501 20.72 17.57 -22.21
CA ASP A 501 22.05 18.11 -22.00
C ASP A 501 22.83 17.31 -20.96
N VAL A 502 22.21 17.03 -19.81
CA VAL A 502 22.80 16.24 -18.73
C VAL A 502 23.10 14.81 -19.17
N LEU A 503 22.20 14.19 -19.96
CA LEU A 503 22.34 12.80 -20.41
C LEU A 503 23.11 12.68 -21.73
N SER A 504 23.64 13.75 -22.29
CA SER A 504 24.42 13.66 -23.54
C SER A 504 25.86 13.20 -23.28
N PRO A 505 26.52 12.50 -24.23
CA PRO A 505 27.93 12.11 -24.08
C PRO A 505 28.86 13.32 -24.11
N HIS A 506 28.49 14.33 -24.88
CA HIS A 506 29.21 15.58 -25.05
C HIS A 506 28.21 16.72 -25.03
N LYS A 507 28.71 17.93 -24.80
CA LYS A 507 27.89 19.14 -24.84
C LYS A 507 27.27 19.26 -26.25
N VAL A 508 25.94 19.20 -26.32
CA VAL A 508 25.20 19.13 -27.59
C VAL A 508 25.28 20.45 -28.34
N ASP A 509 25.13 21.56 -27.60
CA ASP A 509 25.23 22.92 -28.11
C ASP A 509 26.25 23.71 -27.28
N LYS A 510 27.14 24.46 -27.93
CA LYS A 510 28.09 25.33 -27.24
C LYS A 510 27.36 26.37 -26.38
N ASP A 511 26.15 26.76 -26.80
CA ASP A 511 25.30 27.73 -26.12
C ASP A 511 24.33 27.09 -25.11
N SER A 512 24.37 25.76 -24.93
CA SER A 512 23.55 25.07 -23.92
C SER A 512 23.94 25.53 -22.50
N GLN A 513 22.90 25.78 -21.69
CA GLN A 513 22.99 26.21 -20.30
C GLN A 513 23.59 25.13 -19.39
N PHE A 514 23.44 23.84 -19.75
CA PHE A 514 23.79 22.72 -18.88
C PHE A 514 24.90 21.88 -19.48
N ASP A 515 25.86 21.47 -18.65
CA ASP A 515 26.92 20.57 -19.07
C ASP A 515 26.51 19.10 -18.83
N PRO A 516 27.02 18.16 -19.63
CA PRO A 516 26.83 16.73 -19.37
C PRO A 516 27.30 16.32 -17.97
N LEU A 517 26.54 15.45 -17.30
CA LEU A 517 26.90 14.90 -15.99
C LEU A 517 26.84 13.37 -16.01
N ASP A 518 27.73 12.74 -15.25
CA ASP A 518 27.75 11.29 -15.09
C ASP A 518 26.97 10.85 -13.85
N LEU A 519 26.14 9.82 -14.01
CA LEU A 519 25.32 9.21 -12.96
C LEU A 519 25.69 7.72 -12.78
N PRO A 520 26.93 7.40 -12.37
CA PRO A 520 27.49 6.05 -12.43
C PRO A 520 26.89 5.10 -11.39
N LEU A 521 26.35 5.63 -10.29
CA LEU A 521 25.84 4.85 -9.16
C LEU A 521 24.31 4.82 -9.08
N LEU A 522 23.60 5.58 -9.91
CA LEU A 522 22.15 5.68 -9.86
C LEU A 522 21.52 4.32 -10.17
N THR A 523 20.73 3.80 -9.22
CA THR A 523 20.05 2.50 -9.33
C THR A 523 18.53 2.63 -9.45
N THR A 524 17.95 3.64 -8.79
CA THR A 524 16.51 3.89 -8.78
C THR A 524 16.23 5.35 -9.12
N LEU A 525 15.39 5.57 -10.13
CA LEU A 525 14.89 6.89 -10.51
C LEU A 525 13.37 6.85 -10.61
N ASP A 526 12.69 7.66 -9.82
CA ASP A 526 11.27 7.97 -10.01
C ASP A 526 11.15 9.34 -10.67
N ILE A 527 10.68 9.36 -11.91
CA ILE A 527 10.45 10.57 -12.70
C ILE A 527 8.99 10.63 -13.18
N GLY A 528 8.08 10.00 -12.44
CA GLY A 528 6.66 10.00 -12.79
C GLY A 528 6.02 11.39 -12.75
N PHE A 529 5.01 11.60 -13.58
CA PHE A 529 4.28 12.86 -13.75
C PHE A 529 5.17 14.04 -14.21
N VAL A 530 6.28 13.75 -14.88
CA VAL A 530 7.18 14.72 -15.51
C VAL A 530 6.92 14.70 -17.01
N ARG A 531 6.01 15.56 -17.46
CA ARG A 531 5.40 15.56 -18.81
C ARG A 531 6.39 15.57 -19.99
N VAL A 532 7.62 16.04 -19.76
CA VAL A 532 8.66 16.13 -20.79
C VAL A 532 9.37 14.79 -21.05
N VAL A 533 9.21 13.80 -20.18
CA VAL A 533 9.80 12.47 -20.33
C VAL A 533 9.11 11.72 -21.47
N ASP A 534 9.91 11.31 -22.45
CA ASP A 534 9.49 10.53 -23.61
C ASP A 534 10.44 9.37 -23.89
N ASN A 535 10.13 8.55 -24.90
CA ASN A 535 10.97 7.42 -25.30
C ASN A 535 12.46 7.79 -25.49
N MET A 536 12.79 8.99 -25.96
CA MET A 536 14.17 9.43 -26.18
C MET A 536 14.91 9.61 -24.85
N VAL A 537 14.26 10.26 -23.88
CA VAL A 537 14.80 10.40 -22.51
C VAL A 537 15.05 9.03 -21.88
N LEU A 538 14.11 8.08 -22.03
CA LEU A 538 14.28 6.72 -21.48
C LEU A 538 15.49 6.01 -22.09
N MET A 539 15.70 6.15 -23.40
CA MET A 539 16.87 5.59 -24.07
C MET A 539 18.17 6.21 -23.52
N SER A 540 18.22 7.53 -23.41
CA SER A 540 19.39 8.25 -22.88
C SER A 540 19.70 7.85 -21.43
N LEU A 541 18.69 7.76 -20.57
CA LEU A 541 18.84 7.28 -19.19
C LEU A 541 19.43 5.88 -19.14
N GLY A 542 18.92 4.95 -19.96
CA GLY A 542 19.42 3.57 -20.02
C GLY A 542 20.86 3.46 -20.54
N GLN A 543 21.33 4.40 -21.35
CA GLN A 543 22.71 4.45 -21.83
C GLN A 543 23.66 5.12 -20.84
N LYS A 544 23.21 6.20 -20.20
CA LYS A 544 24.04 7.03 -19.31
C LYS A 544 24.16 6.53 -17.88
N CYS A 545 23.15 5.80 -17.40
CA CYS A 545 23.09 5.32 -16.04
C CYS A 545 23.34 3.80 -16.04
N PRO A 546 24.60 3.34 -16.04
CA PRO A 546 24.93 1.92 -16.21
C PRO A 546 24.47 1.05 -15.05
N LYS A 547 24.15 1.61 -13.89
CA LYS A 547 23.62 0.85 -12.74
C LYS A 547 22.12 1.01 -12.55
N LEU A 548 21.45 1.79 -13.42
CA LEU A 548 20.02 2.02 -13.29
C LEU A 548 19.27 0.70 -13.50
N ALA A 549 18.57 0.29 -12.45
CA ALA A 549 17.86 -0.98 -12.35
C ALA A 549 16.35 -0.76 -12.36
N ILE A 550 15.86 0.32 -11.74
CA ILE A 550 14.44 0.65 -11.62
C ILE A 550 14.22 2.09 -12.10
N LEU A 551 13.31 2.27 -13.05
CA LEU A 551 12.87 3.56 -13.57
C LEU A 551 11.34 3.63 -13.54
N GLU A 552 10.78 4.54 -12.75
CA GLU A 552 9.34 4.77 -12.64
C GLU A 552 8.93 6.00 -13.45
N VAL A 553 7.96 5.84 -14.35
CA VAL A 553 7.51 6.85 -15.33
C VAL A 553 5.97 6.98 -15.35
N TYR A 554 5.34 6.73 -14.20
CA TYR A 554 3.88 6.78 -14.06
C TYR A 554 3.34 8.15 -14.48
N GLY A 555 2.30 8.16 -15.32
CA GLY A 555 1.67 9.40 -15.79
C GLY A 555 2.41 10.11 -16.94
N ASP A 556 3.57 9.61 -17.37
CA ASP A 556 4.30 10.15 -18.51
C ASP A 556 3.78 9.54 -19.80
N ASN A 557 2.72 10.13 -20.35
CA ASN A 557 1.99 9.57 -21.50
C ASN A 557 2.83 9.43 -22.79
N ARG A 558 4.02 10.03 -22.86
CA ARG A 558 4.95 9.91 -24.00
C ARG A 558 5.93 8.74 -23.84
N SER A 559 5.90 8.05 -22.69
CA SER A 559 6.70 6.86 -22.38
C SER A 559 5.93 5.59 -22.75
N THR A 560 6.36 4.97 -23.85
CA THR A 560 5.66 3.82 -24.47
C THR A 560 6.54 2.57 -24.52
N LYS A 561 5.93 1.43 -24.85
CA LYS A 561 6.66 0.16 -25.10
C LYS A 561 7.68 0.22 -26.25
N GLN A 562 7.64 1.26 -27.08
CA GLN A 562 8.58 1.44 -28.20
C GLN A 562 9.93 2.03 -27.76
N ALA A 563 10.06 2.49 -26.52
CA ALA A 563 11.34 2.97 -26.00
C ALA A 563 12.40 1.85 -25.98
N ASN A 564 13.52 2.07 -26.66
CA ASN A 564 14.62 1.12 -26.72
C ASN A 564 15.51 1.21 -25.47
N VAL A 565 15.06 0.60 -24.38
CA VAL A 565 15.80 0.59 -23.11
C VAL A 565 16.64 -0.67 -22.95
N ARG A 566 17.67 -0.57 -22.10
CA ARG A 566 18.55 -1.69 -21.76
C ARG A 566 17.75 -2.87 -21.16
N ASN A 567 18.07 -4.09 -21.56
CA ASN A 567 17.29 -5.29 -21.17
C ASN A 567 17.22 -5.54 -19.65
N ASP A 568 18.23 -5.10 -18.89
CA ASP A 568 18.34 -5.21 -17.43
C ASP A 568 17.76 -4.02 -16.65
N LEU A 569 17.34 -2.95 -17.34
CA LEU A 569 16.58 -1.82 -16.77
C LEU A 569 15.08 -2.14 -16.68
N LEU A 570 14.51 -2.13 -15.48
CA LEU A 570 13.07 -2.30 -15.26
C LEU A 570 12.37 -0.94 -15.34
N VAL A 571 11.61 -0.71 -16.41
CA VAL A 571 10.78 0.49 -16.55
C VAL A 571 9.34 0.17 -16.12
N ILE A 572 8.82 0.95 -15.18
CA ILE A 572 7.53 0.75 -14.53
C ILE A 572 6.63 1.96 -14.81
N GLY A 573 5.34 1.73 -15.05
CA GLY A 573 4.35 2.80 -15.18
C GLY A 573 4.26 3.41 -16.57
N ARG A 574 4.71 2.70 -17.62
CA ARG A 574 4.54 3.17 -19.00
C ARG A 574 3.05 3.20 -19.33
N GLN A 575 2.67 4.04 -20.30
CA GLN A 575 1.29 4.09 -20.78
C GLN A 575 0.78 2.72 -21.24
N SER A 576 1.66 1.88 -21.81
CA SER A 576 1.32 0.51 -22.23
C SER A 576 1.10 -0.47 -21.08
N ASP A 577 1.56 -0.15 -19.87
CA ASP A 577 1.40 -1.00 -18.69
C ASP A 577 0.02 -0.78 -18.02
N THR A 578 -0.66 0.34 -18.33
CA THR A 578 -2.00 0.71 -17.86
C THR A 578 -3.12 0.48 -18.89
N ALA A 579 -2.81 -0.04 -20.08
CA ALA A 579 -3.73 -0.19 -21.21
C ALA A 579 -4.17 -1.64 -21.48
#